data_AF-A0A938Y0N4-F1
#
_entry.id   AF-A0A938Y0N4-F1
#
_cell.length_a   1.000
_cell.length_b   1.000
_cell.length_c   1.000
_cell.angle_alpha   90.00
_cell.angle_beta   90.00
_cell.angle_gamma   90.00
#
_symmetry.space_group_name_H-M   'P 1'
#
loop_
_entity.id
_entity.type
_entity.pdbx_description
1 polymer ?
#
loop_
_entity_poly.entity_id
_entity_poly.type
_entity_poly.pdbx_seq_one_letter_code
_entity_poly.pdbx_strand_id
1 'polypeptide(L)'
;MRDYLLYCTYCSSYTLLHSYDKEKGDFLGEYSLLHNEYTRNSSVLNKFLLSHLGHSLRLIPSKTEEYMNIICTAAHFLEDDLDKYVEESLALQTDYERDKKKEREIGKIQMHLALILLQEELNKLSKLSGQTSAEQQVLLGKELGMKRALEIIQQVMADKQFA
;
A
#
# COMPACT_ATOMS: atom_id res chain seq x y z
N MET A 1 2.78 21.94 -12.64
CA MET A 1 1.88 21.54 -11.53
C MET A 1 1.49 22.80 -10.76
N ARG A 2 0.25 22.90 -10.26
CA ARG A 2 -0.17 24.00 -9.39
C ARG A 2 -0.24 23.47 -7.97
N ASP A 3 0.31 24.21 -7.03
CA ASP A 3 0.25 23.92 -5.60
C ASP A 3 -0.91 24.71 -5.01
N TYR A 4 -1.42 24.23 -3.88
CA TYR A 4 -2.52 24.88 -3.20
C TYR A 4 -2.21 25.02 -1.71
N LEU A 5 -2.71 26.10 -1.13
CA LEU A 5 -2.87 26.23 0.31
C LEU A 5 -4.35 26.35 0.65
N LEU A 6 -4.70 25.90 1.84
CA LEU A 6 -6.01 26.11 2.42
C LEU A 6 -5.89 27.15 3.53
N TYR A 7 -6.66 28.23 3.42
CA TYR A 7 -6.60 29.36 4.34
C TYR A 7 -7.92 29.52 5.08
N CYS A 8 -7.86 29.70 6.39
CA CYS A 8 -8.98 30.08 7.23
C CYS A 8 -8.97 31.60 7.46
N THR A 9 -10.02 32.30 6.99
CA THR A 9 -10.10 33.75 7.13
C THR A 9 -10.28 34.22 8.57
N TYR A 10 -10.98 33.44 9.39
CA TYR A 10 -11.31 33.81 10.78
C TYR A 10 -10.11 33.68 11.73
N CYS A 11 -9.38 32.58 11.65
CA CYS A 11 -8.22 32.30 12.49
C CYS A 11 -6.91 32.88 11.96
N SER A 12 -6.92 33.43 10.73
CA SER A 12 -5.72 33.84 10.01
C SER A 12 -4.64 32.74 10.03
N SER A 13 -5.06 31.52 9.67
CA SER A 13 -4.23 30.32 9.69
C SER A 13 -4.30 29.60 8.35
N TYR A 14 -3.21 28.93 7.95
CA TYR A 14 -3.16 28.16 6.72
C TYR A 14 -2.49 26.80 6.87
N THR A 15 -2.76 25.91 5.92
CA THR A 15 -2.01 24.66 5.70
C THR A 15 -1.69 24.52 4.20
N LEU A 16 -0.50 24.02 3.89
CA LEU A 16 -0.07 23.74 2.53
C LEU A 16 -0.53 22.34 2.12
N LEU A 17 -1.27 22.28 1.01
CA LEU A 17 -1.70 21.03 0.41
C LEU A 17 -0.73 20.56 -0.68
N HIS A 18 0.03 21.50 -1.25
CA HIS A 18 0.88 21.28 -2.43
C HIS A 18 0.06 20.72 -3.60
N SER A 19 0.68 19.89 -4.43
CA SER A 19 0.06 19.36 -5.63
C SER A 19 -0.93 18.23 -5.31
N TYR A 20 -2.00 18.16 -6.11
CA TYR A 20 -2.99 17.08 -6.02
C TYR A 20 -2.58 15.89 -6.90
N ASP A 21 -2.47 14.71 -6.31
CA ASP A 21 -2.24 13.46 -7.01
C ASP A 21 -3.58 12.86 -7.46
N LYS A 22 -3.82 12.85 -8.77
CA LYS A 22 -5.07 12.33 -9.36
C LYS A 22 -5.19 10.82 -9.26
N GLU A 23 -4.08 10.09 -9.18
CA GLU A 23 -4.10 8.62 -9.13
C GLU A 23 -4.49 8.13 -7.73
N LYS A 24 -3.97 8.81 -6.70
CA LYS A 24 -4.27 8.50 -5.29
C LYS A 24 -5.52 9.19 -4.77
N GLY A 25 -5.94 10.28 -5.41
CA GLY A 25 -7.10 11.07 -4.97
C GLY A 25 -6.80 11.95 -3.76
N ASP A 26 -5.53 12.25 -3.50
CA ASP A 26 -5.07 12.97 -2.31
C ASP A 26 -4.07 14.08 -2.66
N PHE A 27 -3.94 15.04 -1.75
CA PHE A 27 -2.89 16.05 -1.81
C PHE A 27 -1.57 15.50 -1.26
N LEU A 28 -0.43 16.00 -1.75
CA LEU A 28 0.88 15.65 -1.17
C LEU A 28 0.97 16.02 0.32
N GLY A 29 0.21 17.05 0.73
CA GLY A 29 0.17 17.53 2.11
C GLY A 29 1.36 18.41 2.44
N GLU A 30 1.65 18.56 3.73
CA GLU A 30 2.73 19.39 4.23
C GLU A 30 4.11 18.78 3.97
N TYR A 31 5.14 19.62 3.97
CA TYR A 31 6.52 19.24 3.70
C TYR A 31 7.42 19.48 4.93
N SER A 32 8.20 18.47 5.30
CA SER A 32 9.22 18.57 6.35
C SER A 32 10.58 18.89 5.75
N LEU A 33 11.22 19.93 6.26
CA LEU A 33 12.60 20.27 5.91
C LEU A 33 13.61 19.29 6.51
N LEU A 34 13.32 18.76 7.71
CA LEU A 34 14.20 17.83 8.41
C LEU A 34 14.34 16.51 7.66
N HIS A 35 13.22 15.96 7.20
CA HIS A 35 13.17 14.68 6.49
C HIS A 35 13.24 14.83 4.97
N ASN A 36 13.20 16.07 4.46
CA ASN A 36 13.19 16.39 3.04
C ASN A 36 12.06 15.66 2.29
N GLU A 37 10.90 15.51 2.92
CA GLU A 37 9.80 14.65 2.47
C GLU A 37 8.42 15.23 2.79
N TYR A 38 7.43 14.86 2.00
CA TYR A 38 6.04 15.24 2.24
C TYR A 38 5.36 14.26 3.20
N THR A 39 4.37 14.76 3.94
CA THR A 39 3.48 13.92 4.77
C THR A 39 2.76 12.85 3.95
N ARG A 40 2.39 13.12 2.69
CA ARG A 40 1.70 12.18 1.77
C ARG A 40 0.46 11.53 2.39
N ASN A 41 -0.19 12.23 3.32
CA ASN A 41 -1.39 11.79 4.00
C ASN A 41 -2.30 12.99 4.28
N SER A 42 -3.59 12.71 4.47
CA SER A 42 -4.60 13.73 4.73
C SER A 42 -4.72 14.08 6.21
N SER A 43 -3.78 13.66 7.07
CA SER A 43 -3.87 13.85 8.53
C SER A 43 -3.86 15.31 8.94
N VAL A 44 -2.92 16.10 8.43
CA VAL A 44 -2.82 17.53 8.73
C VAL A 44 -4.03 18.28 8.17
N LEU A 45 -4.42 17.98 6.92
CA LEU A 45 -5.61 18.55 6.29
C LEU A 45 -6.88 18.25 7.10
N ASN A 46 -7.10 17.00 7.52
CA ASN A 46 -8.26 16.62 8.31
C ASN A 46 -8.28 17.34 9.66
N LYS A 47 -7.15 17.45 10.35
CA LYS A 47 -7.03 18.21 11.60
C LYS A 47 -7.32 19.70 11.38
N PHE A 48 -6.84 20.27 10.28
CA PHE A 48 -7.12 21.64 9.90
C PHE A 48 -8.63 21.85 9.69
N LEU A 49 -9.30 20.98 8.92
CA LEU A 49 -10.74 21.06 8.68
C LEU A 49 -11.55 20.92 9.97
N LEU A 50 -11.17 19.99 10.85
CA LEU A 50 -11.83 19.78 12.15
C LEU A 50 -11.64 20.96 13.10
N SER A 51 -10.46 21.58 13.12
CA SER A 51 -10.15 22.71 14.00
C SER A 51 -10.83 24.01 13.56
N HIS A 52 -11.24 24.09 12.29
CA HIS A 52 -11.87 25.26 11.69
C HIS A 52 -13.31 24.98 11.24
N LEU A 53 -14.00 24.05 11.92
CA LEU A 53 -15.41 23.75 11.65
C LEU A 53 -16.27 25.01 11.82
N GLY A 54 -17.08 25.31 10.80
CA GLY A 54 -17.92 26.51 10.78
C GLY A 54 -17.21 27.80 10.35
N HIS A 55 -15.90 27.77 10.08
CA HIS A 55 -15.18 28.90 9.52
C HIS A 55 -15.21 28.89 7.98
N SER A 56 -15.07 30.06 7.38
CA SER A 56 -14.92 30.18 5.92
C SER A 56 -13.49 29.81 5.54
N LEU A 57 -13.35 28.72 4.79
CA LEU A 57 -12.10 28.23 4.25
C LEU A 57 -11.98 28.58 2.77
N ARG A 58 -10.80 29.02 2.35
CA ARG A 58 -10.50 29.39 0.97
C ARG A 58 -9.33 28.59 0.46
N LEU A 59 -9.55 27.91 -0.67
CA LEU A 59 -8.47 27.24 -1.40
C LEU A 59 -7.78 28.27 -2.30
N ILE A 60 -6.50 28.51 -2.06
CA ILE A 60 -5.72 29.53 -2.78
C ILE A 60 -4.63 28.83 -3.60
N PRO A 61 -4.61 29.00 -4.93
CA PRO A 61 -3.60 28.41 -5.78
C PRO A 61 -2.28 29.18 -5.70
N SER A 62 -1.17 28.47 -5.91
CA SER A 62 0.16 29.06 -5.99
C SER A 62 0.30 30.04 -7.16
N LYS A 63 1.30 30.93 -7.07
CA LYS A 63 1.59 32.01 -8.02
C LYS A 63 0.52 33.12 -8.07
N THR A 64 -0.22 33.31 -6.99
CA THR A 64 -1.09 34.48 -6.80
C THR A 64 -0.48 35.40 -5.73
N GLU A 65 -0.74 36.71 -5.81
CA GLU A 65 -0.29 37.66 -4.78
C GLU A 65 -0.90 37.33 -3.42
N GLU A 66 -2.14 36.87 -3.42
CA GLU A 66 -2.85 36.41 -2.22
C GLU A 66 -2.13 35.22 -1.56
N TYR A 67 -1.65 34.25 -2.33
CA TYR A 67 -0.87 33.13 -1.83
C TYR A 67 0.38 33.58 -1.08
N MET A 68 1.15 34.49 -1.68
CA MET A 68 2.37 35.01 -1.06
C MET A 68 2.06 35.84 0.19
N ASN A 69 1.00 36.63 0.15
CA ASN A 69 0.58 37.43 1.29
C ASN A 69 0.20 36.54 2.47
N ILE A 70 -0.57 35.48 2.25
CA ILE A 70 -0.99 34.54 3.31
C ILE A 70 0.23 33.86 3.94
N ILE A 71 1.17 33.36 3.15
CA ILE A 71 2.38 32.71 3.69
C ILE A 71 3.20 33.68 4.57
N CYS A 72 3.28 34.96 4.20
CA CYS A 72 4.05 35.93 4.97
C CYS A 72 3.33 36.47 6.21
N THR A 73 2.00 36.37 6.29
CA THR A 73 1.20 37.10 7.29
C THR A 73 0.34 36.23 8.20
N ALA A 74 -0.09 35.05 7.74
CA ALA A 74 -0.92 34.14 8.49
C ALA A 74 -0.09 33.10 9.25
N ALA A 75 -0.67 32.50 10.29
CA ALA A 75 -0.03 31.44 11.06
C ALA A 75 -0.05 30.10 10.29
N HIS A 76 1.09 29.41 10.24
CA HIS A 76 1.18 28.07 9.66
C HIS A 76 0.65 27.05 10.68
N PHE A 77 -0.39 26.32 10.30
CA PHE A 77 -1.03 25.35 11.17
C PHE A 77 -0.13 24.14 11.43
N LEU A 78 0.11 23.83 12.71
CA LEU A 78 0.92 22.70 13.17
C LEU A 78 2.36 22.68 12.65
N GLU A 79 2.95 23.85 12.36
CA GLU A 79 4.34 23.98 11.86
C GLU A 79 5.35 23.18 12.70
N ASP A 80 5.28 23.29 14.04
CA ASP A 80 6.19 22.60 14.97
C ASP A 80 6.00 21.07 15.00
N ASP A 81 4.82 20.57 14.63
CA ASP A 81 4.48 19.14 14.65
C ASP A 81 4.64 18.47 13.28
N LEU A 82 4.98 19.21 12.21
CA LEU A 82 5.07 18.67 10.85
C LEU A 82 6.04 17.51 10.74
N ASP A 83 7.21 17.64 11.37
CA ASP A 83 8.26 16.61 11.34
C ASP A 83 7.75 15.28 11.91
N LYS A 84 6.99 15.35 13.01
CA LYS A 84 6.37 14.18 13.62
C LYS A 84 5.38 13.49 12.67
N TYR A 85 4.56 14.24 11.95
CA TYR A 85 3.62 13.64 11.00
C TYR A 85 4.31 13.01 9.80
N VAL A 86 5.46 13.55 9.37
CA VAL A 86 6.27 12.93 8.32
C VAL A 86 6.91 11.64 8.83
N GLU A 87 7.44 11.61 10.06
CA GLU A 87 7.96 10.39 10.68
C GLU A 87 6.89 9.30 10.80
N GLU A 88 5.69 9.64 11.25
CA GLU A 88 4.56 8.72 11.33
C GLU A 88 4.20 8.16 9.94
N SER A 89 4.19 9.01 8.91
CA SER A 89 3.92 8.58 7.53
C SER A 89 5.00 7.63 6.99
N LEU A 90 6.26 7.94 7.24
CA LEU A 90 7.39 7.10 6.85
C LEU A 90 7.33 5.75 7.57
N ALA A 91 7.05 5.74 8.87
CA ALA A 91 6.87 4.51 9.64
C ALA A 91 5.76 3.63 9.05
N LEU A 92 4.59 4.21 8.75
CA LEU A 92 3.49 3.48 8.12
C LEU A 92 3.86 2.88 6.76
N GLN A 93 4.61 3.63 5.92
CA GLN A 93 5.10 3.11 4.64
C GLN A 93 6.07 1.94 4.84
N THR A 94 6.99 2.05 5.82
CA THR A 94 7.93 0.96 6.11
C THR A 94 7.23 -0.28 6.65
N ASP A 95 6.20 -0.10 7.49
CA ASP A 95 5.40 -1.19 8.02
C ASP A 95 4.59 -1.88 6.91
N TYR A 96 3.99 -1.10 6.01
CA TYR A 96 3.26 -1.62 4.85
C TYR A 96 4.17 -2.45 3.92
N GLU A 97 5.35 -1.95 3.58
CA GLU A 97 6.32 -2.70 2.76
C GLU A 97 6.83 -3.96 3.48
N ARG A 98 7.02 -3.87 4.80
CA ARG A 98 7.39 -5.04 5.62
C ARG A 98 6.29 -6.09 5.61
N ASP A 99 5.03 -5.69 5.77
CA ASP A 99 3.91 -6.63 5.82
C ASP A 99 3.65 -7.25 4.45
N LYS A 100 3.74 -6.48 3.37
CA LYS A 100 3.73 -6.99 1.99
C LYS A 100 4.83 -8.02 1.75
N LYS A 101 6.03 -7.81 2.31
CA LYS A 101 7.13 -8.78 2.24
C LYS A 101 6.79 -10.06 3.02
N LYS A 102 6.25 -9.94 4.24
CA LYS A 102 5.82 -11.11 5.04
C LYS A 102 4.72 -11.91 4.33
N GLU A 103 3.73 -11.24 3.74
CA GLU A 103 2.66 -11.91 2.98
C GLU A 103 3.23 -12.72 1.81
N ARG A 104 4.20 -12.15 1.08
CA ARG A 104 4.92 -12.88 0.02
C ARG A 104 5.66 -14.10 0.56
N GLU A 105 6.37 -13.96 1.68
CA GLU A 105 7.08 -15.07 2.33
C GLU A 105 6.12 -16.18 2.77
N ILE A 106 4.98 -15.82 3.38
CA ILE A 106 3.92 -16.77 3.75
C ILE A 106 3.40 -17.49 2.50
N GLY A 107 3.14 -16.77 1.41
CA GLY A 107 2.72 -17.36 0.13
C GLY A 107 3.74 -18.37 -0.41
N LYS A 108 5.05 -18.05 -0.36
CA LYS A 108 6.11 -18.98 -0.75
C LYS A 108 6.10 -20.26 0.10
N ILE A 109 5.92 -20.12 1.41
CA ILE A 109 5.83 -21.27 2.34
C ILE A 109 4.61 -22.13 2.02
N GLN A 110 3.45 -21.51 1.78
CA GLN A 110 2.22 -22.23 1.42
C GLN A 110 2.39 -23.04 0.13
N MET A 111 3.05 -22.47 -0.88
CA MET A 111 3.33 -23.17 -2.14
C MET A 111 4.30 -24.34 -1.93
N HIS A 112 5.34 -24.18 -1.11
CA HIS A 112 6.24 -25.27 -0.74
C HIS A 112 5.52 -26.40 0.00
N LEU A 113 4.63 -26.08 0.94
CA LEU A 113 3.82 -27.07 1.66
C LEU A 113 2.91 -27.84 0.70
N ALA A 114 2.24 -27.14 -0.22
CA ALA A 114 1.39 -27.77 -1.23
C ALA A 114 2.18 -28.74 -2.12
N LEU A 115 3.40 -28.37 -2.51
CA LEU A 115 4.29 -29.23 -3.29
C LEU A 115 4.64 -30.51 -2.53
N ILE A 116 5.04 -30.40 -1.26
CA ILE A 116 5.40 -31.56 -0.43
C ILE A 116 4.20 -32.50 -0.26
N LEU A 117 3.02 -31.96 0.09
CA LEU A 117 1.81 -32.76 0.29
C LEU A 117 1.37 -33.48 -0.99
N LEU A 118 1.43 -32.82 -2.14
CA LEU A 118 1.11 -33.45 -3.43
C LEU A 118 2.14 -34.51 -3.82
N GLN A 119 3.42 -34.28 -3.53
CA GLN A 119 4.47 -35.28 -3.79
C GLN A 119 4.27 -36.53 -2.92
N GLU A 120 3.91 -36.35 -1.65
CA GLU A 120 3.59 -37.46 -0.74
C GLU A 120 2.35 -38.23 -1.20
N GLU A 121 1.28 -37.55 -1.59
CA GLU A 121 0.08 -38.21 -2.10
C GLU A 121 0.32 -38.94 -3.43
N LEU A 122 1.12 -38.36 -4.33
CA LEU A 122 1.54 -39.04 -5.57
C LEU A 122 2.35 -40.31 -5.25
N ASN A 123 3.24 -40.25 -4.26
CA ASN A 123 4.03 -41.40 -3.80
C ASN A 123 3.16 -42.49 -3.12
N LYS A 124 2.03 -42.11 -2.52
CA LYS A 124 1.05 -43.07 -1.99
C LYS A 124 0.25 -43.71 -3.12
N LEU A 125 -0.25 -42.90 -4.06
CA LEU A 125 -1.01 -43.38 -5.22
C LEU A 125 -0.20 -44.34 -6.10
N SER A 126 1.08 -44.05 -6.34
CA SER A 126 1.94 -44.91 -7.17
C SER A 126 2.19 -46.30 -6.59
N LYS A 127 1.92 -46.50 -5.29
CA LYS A 127 2.03 -47.79 -4.60
C LYS A 127 0.71 -48.58 -4.60
N LEU A 128 -0.40 -47.97 -5.02
CA LEU A 128 -1.70 -48.63 -5.08
C LEU A 128 -1.85 -49.37 -6.42
N SER A 129 -2.32 -50.62 -6.36
CA SER A 129 -2.69 -51.41 -7.53
C SER A 129 -4.20 -51.63 -7.55
N GLY A 130 -4.85 -51.32 -8.68
CA GLY A 130 -6.27 -51.63 -8.88
C GLY A 130 -6.51 -53.13 -9.02
N GLN A 131 -7.63 -53.63 -8.50
CA GLN A 131 -8.01 -55.04 -8.63
C GLN A 131 -8.72 -55.32 -9.96
N THR A 132 -9.28 -54.27 -10.57
CA THR A 132 -9.95 -54.31 -11.88
C THR A 132 -9.35 -53.32 -12.87
N SER A 133 -9.57 -53.53 -14.17
CA SER A 133 -9.07 -52.61 -15.20
C SER A 133 -9.69 -51.21 -15.07
N ALA A 134 -10.94 -51.10 -14.64
CA ALA A 134 -11.62 -49.83 -14.40
C ALA A 134 -10.98 -49.05 -13.23
N GLU A 135 -10.68 -49.73 -12.12
CA GLU A 135 -9.96 -49.12 -11.00
C GLU A 135 -8.56 -48.66 -11.38
N GLN A 136 -7.87 -49.44 -12.21
CA GLN A 136 -6.53 -49.10 -12.70
C GLN A 136 -6.56 -47.83 -13.57
N GLN A 137 -7.57 -47.66 -14.43
CA GLN A 137 -7.76 -46.42 -15.21
C GLN A 137 -8.06 -45.21 -14.33
N VAL A 138 -8.86 -45.38 -13.27
CA VAL A 138 -9.13 -44.31 -12.30
C VAL A 138 -7.86 -43.90 -11.55
N LEU A 139 -7.05 -44.87 -11.10
CA LEU A 139 -5.77 -44.59 -10.44
C LEU A 139 -4.80 -43.85 -11.38
N LEU A 140 -4.72 -44.27 -12.64
CA LEU A 140 -3.90 -43.60 -13.65
C LEU A 140 -4.35 -42.14 -13.88
N GLY A 141 -5.66 -41.90 -13.97
CA GLY A 141 -6.21 -40.54 -14.10
C GLY A 141 -5.89 -39.65 -12.91
N LYS A 142 -5.97 -40.19 -11.68
CA LYS A 142 -5.57 -39.48 -10.46
C LYS A 142 -4.08 -39.14 -10.45
N GLU A 143 -3.24 -40.09 -10.84
CA GLU A 143 -1.79 -39.90 -10.92
C GLU A 143 -1.41 -38.81 -11.94
N LEU A 144 -2.00 -38.85 -13.14
CA LEU A 144 -1.81 -37.82 -14.17
C LEU A 144 -2.26 -36.44 -13.69
N GLY A 145 -3.41 -36.36 -13.02
CA GLY A 145 -3.91 -35.11 -12.43
C GLY A 145 -2.95 -34.53 -11.40
N MET A 146 -2.40 -35.36 -10.51
CA MET A 146 -1.42 -34.91 -9.50
C MET A 146 -0.09 -34.50 -10.12
N LYS A 147 0.41 -35.22 -11.13
CA LYS A 147 1.60 -34.82 -11.88
C LYS A 147 1.40 -33.45 -12.54
N ARG A 148 0.24 -33.23 -13.16
CA ARG A 148 -0.08 -31.94 -13.77
C ARG A 148 -0.19 -30.82 -12.74
N ALA A 149 -0.76 -31.08 -11.57
CA ALA A 149 -0.83 -30.11 -10.47
C ALA A 149 0.58 -29.74 -9.96
N LEU A 150 1.48 -30.72 -9.82
CA LEU A 150 2.88 -30.48 -9.44
C LEU A 150 3.62 -29.64 -10.48
N GLU A 151 3.44 -29.91 -11.77
CA GLU A 151 4.02 -29.09 -12.85
C GLU A 151 3.56 -27.63 -12.76
N ILE A 152 2.27 -27.39 -12.54
CA ILE A 152 1.71 -26.03 -12.41
C ILE A 152 2.33 -25.33 -11.20
N ILE A 153 2.43 -25.99 -10.06
CA ILE A 153 3.04 -25.41 -8.84
C ILE A 153 4.52 -25.07 -9.09
N GLN A 154 5.26 -25.96 -9.74
CA GLN A 154 6.67 -25.71 -10.08
C GLN A 154 6.84 -24.53 -11.04
N GLN A 155 5.92 -24.37 -12.02
CA GLN A 155 5.92 -23.21 -12.91
C GLN A 155 5.66 -21.92 -12.15
N VAL A 156 4.65 -21.90 -11.27
CA VAL A 156 4.34 -20.72 -10.44
C VAL A 156 5.51 -20.35 -9.53
N MET A 157 6.21 -21.33 -8.97
CA MET A 157 7.41 -21.08 -8.16
C MET A 157 8.62 -20.60 -8.97
N ALA A 158 8.70 -20.95 -10.25
CA ALA A 158 9.78 -20.52 -11.16
C ALA A 158 9.54 -19.12 -11.73
N ASP A 159 8.31 -18.60 -11.65
CA ASP A 159 7.99 -17.26 -12.12
C ASP A 159 8.70 -16.18 -11.29
N LYS A 160 9.25 -15.18 -11.98
CA LYS A 160 10.01 -14.07 -11.37
C LYS A 160 9.21 -13.23 -10.39
N GLN A 161 7.87 -13.35 -10.36
CA GLN A 161 7.03 -12.70 -9.35
C GLN A 161 7.14 -13.37 -7.97
N PHE A 162 7.64 -14.60 -7.92
CA PHE A 162 7.98 -15.35 -6.70
C PHE A 162 9.49 -15.34 -6.36
N ALA A 163 10.34 -14.71 -7.17
CA ALA A 163 11.74 -14.45 -6.82
C ALA A 163 11.84 -13.20 -5.93
#